data_AF-A0A3D4WNE8-F1
#
_entry.id   AF-A0A3D4WNE8-F1
#
_cell.length_a   1.000
_cell.length_b   1.000
_cell.length_c   1.000
_cell.angle_alpha   90.00
_cell.angle_beta   90.00
_cell.angle_gamma   90.00
#
_symmetry.space_group_name_H-M   'P 1'
#
loop_
_entity.id
_entity.type
_entity.pdbx_description
1 polymer ?
#
loop_
_entity_poly.entity_id
_entity_poly.type
_entity_poly.pdbx_seq_one_letter_code
_entity_poly.pdbx_strand_id
1 'polypeptide(L)' 'MIDVREMITRAHHEEWARVVAALTRRFGDLDIAEEAAAEAFATAVERWPADGVPPNAGAWLTTT' A
#
# COMPACT_ATOMS: atom_id res chain seq x y z
N MET A 1 4.31 14.79 -16.05
CA MET A 1 5.07 13.88 -15.16
C MET A 1 4.18 13.71 -13.94
N ILE A 2 3.56 12.55 -13.75
CA ILE A 2 2.67 12.33 -12.60
C ILE A 2 3.53 12.37 -11.34
N ASP A 3 3.12 13.16 -10.36
CA ASP A 3 3.83 13.31 -9.09
C ASP A 3 3.72 11.99 -8.30
N VAL A 4 4.82 11.55 -7.66
CA VAL A 4 4.81 10.37 -6.78
C VAL A 4 3.77 10.53 -5.66
N ARG A 5 3.55 11.75 -5.17
CA ARG A 5 2.49 12.05 -4.20
C ARG A 5 1.08 11.79 -4.76
N GLU A 6 0.86 12.12 -6.03
CA GLU A 6 -0.41 11.84 -6.72
C GLU A 6 -0.61 10.33 -6.85
N MET A 7 0.46 9.58 -7.15
CA MET A 7 0.39 8.13 -7.26
C MET A 7 0.15 7.43 -5.92
N ILE A 8 0.74 7.92 -4.83
CA ILE A 8 0.46 7.41 -3.48
C ILE A 8 -1.00 7.66 -3.10
N THR A 9 -1.51 8.87 -3.35
CA THR A 9 -2.91 9.23 -3.07
C THR A 9 -3.87 8.35 -3.85
N ARG A 10 -3.57 8.13 -5.14
CA ARG A 10 -4.34 7.25 -6.00
C ARG A 10 -4.31 5.80 -5.52
N ALA A 11 -3.13 5.26 -5.24
CA ALA A 11 -2.98 3.90 -4.71
C ALA A 11 -3.73 3.72 -3.40
N HIS A 12 -3.70 4.72 -2.50
CA HIS A 12 -4.46 4.68 -1.26
C HIS A 12 -5.97 4.63 -1.53
N HIS A 13 -6.48 5.52 -2.38
CA HIS A 13 -7.92 5.53 -2.73
C HIS A 13 -8.38 4.26 -3.47
N GLU A 14 -7.56 3.69 -4.34
CA GLU A 14 -7.93 2.56 -5.19
C GLU A 14 -7.70 1.19 -4.50
N GLU A 15 -6.67 1.09 -3.66
CA GLU A 15 -6.18 -0.21 -3.16
C GLU A 15 -6.36 -0.42 -1.65
N TRP A 16 -6.60 0.62 -0.84
CA TRP A 16 -6.69 0.48 0.62
C TRP A 16 -7.61 -0.68 1.06
N ALA A 17 -8.87 -0.67 0.62
CA ALA A 17 -9.83 -1.70 0.99
C ALA A 17 -9.43 -3.11 0.52
N ARG A 18 -8.75 -3.21 -0.64
CA ARG A 18 -8.28 -4.50 -1.17
C ARG A 18 -7.08 -5.04 -0.40
N VAL A 19 -6.13 -4.16 -0.05
CA VAL A 19 -4.94 -4.49 0.75
C VAL A 19 -5.38 -4.95 2.14
N VAL A 20 -6.22 -4.16 2.83
CA VAL A 20 -6.75 -4.53 4.15
C VAL A 20 -7.48 -5.86 4.07
N ALA A 21 -8.42 -6.05 3.12
CA ALA A 21 -9.14 -7.31 2.99
C ALA A 21 -8.22 -8.53 2.74
N ALA A 22 -7.18 -8.37 1.90
CA ALA A 22 -6.21 -9.41 1.63
C ALA A 22 -5.38 -9.76 2.88
N LEU A 23 -4.97 -8.75 3.66
CA LEU A 23 -4.22 -8.92 4.89
C LEU A 23 -5.10 -9.49 6.01
N THR A 24 -6.36 -9.07 6.14
CA THR A 24 -7.32 -9.66 7.08
C THR A 24 -7.55 -11.13 6.78
N ARG A 25 -7.67 -11.50 5.49
CA ARG A 25 -7.75 -12.91 5.08
C ARG A 25 -6.49 -13.71 5.45
N ARG A 26 -5.32 -13.07 5.48
CA ARG A 26 -4.04 -13.70 5.82
C ARG A 26 -3.82 -13.83 7.33
N PHE A 27 -4.14 -12.80 8.09
CA PHE A 27 -3.85 -12.73 9.53
C PHE A 27 -5.03 -13.15 10.41
N GLY A 28 -6.26 -13.16 9.87
CA GLY A 28 -7.48 -13.48 10.62
C GLY A 28 -7.92 -12.38 11.59
N ASP A 29 -7.28 -11.22 11.52
CA ASP A 29 -7.46 -10.09 12.43
C ASP A 29 -7.48 -8.79 11.61
N LEU A 30 -8.50 -7.95 11.84
CA LEU A 30 -8.68 -6.69 11.11
C LEU A 30 -7.74 -5.61 11.61
N ASP A 31 -7.53 -5.51 12.92
CA ASP A 31 -6.70 -4.47 13.52
C ASP A 31 -5.24 -4.64 13.07
N ILE A 32 -4.74 -5.88 13.09
CA ILE A 32 -3.39 -6.21 12.56
C ILE A 32 -3.30 -5.91 11.06
N ALA A 33 -4.36 -6.15 10.30
CA ALA A 33 -4.37 -5.92 8.86
C ALA A 33 -4.33 -4.43 8.50
N GLU A 34 -5.05 -3.59 9.24
CA GLU A 34 -5.04 -2.14 9.05
C GLU A 34 -3.70 -1.53 9.43
N GLU A 35 -3.09 -1.99 10.53
CA GLU A 35 -1.76 -1.56 10.95
C GLU A 35 -0.70 -1.92 9.90
N ALA A 36 -0.69 -3.18 9.43
CA ALA A 36 0.23 -3.63 8.37
C ALA A 36 0.02 -2.88 7.04
N ALA A 37 -1.23 -2.59 6.66
CA ALA A 37 -1.51 -1.79 5.48
C ALA A 37 -0.97 -0.35 5.63
N ALA A 38 -1.13 0.26 6.80
CA ALA A 38 -0.61 1.60 7.08
C ALA A 38 0.93 1.65 7.00
N GLU A 39 1.62 0.66 7.56
CA GLU A 39 3.08 0.54 7.47
C GLU A 39 3.57 0.38 6.02
N ALA A 40 2.87 -0.43 5.21
CA ALA A 40 3.20 -0.60 3.80
C ALA A 40 3.06 0.73 3.02
N PHE A 41 2.00 1.50 3.28
CA PHE A 41 1.83 2.83 2.69
C PHE A 41 2.87 3.85 3.19
N ALA A 42 3.26 3.81 4.47
CA ALA A 42 4.35 4.62 5.00
C ALA A 42 5.67 4.30 4.28
N THR A 43 5.97 3.02 4.08
CA THR A 43 7.14 2.57 3.32
C THR A 43 7.10 3.02 1.87
N ALA A 44 5.93 3.02 1.23
CA ALA A 44 5.74 3.53 -0.12
C ALA A 44 6.06 5.03 -0.23
N VAL A 45 5.62 5.84 0.76
CA VAL A 45 5.93 7.27 0.83
C VAL A 45 7.43 7.53 0.89
N GLU A 46 8.17 6.68 1.61
CA GLU A 46 9.63 6.80 1.74
C GLU A 46 10.38 6.33 0.49
N ARG A 47 9.98 5.20 -0.10
CA ARG A 47 10.75 4.53 -1.16
C ARG A 47 10.41 4.97 -2.57
N TRP A 48 9.12 5.12 -2.90
CA TRP A 48 8.71 5.38 -4.28
C TRP A 48 9.27 6.70 -4.87
N PRO A 49 9.56 7.76 -4.09
CA PRO A 49 10.23 8.95 -4.64
C PRO A 49 11.63 8.69 -5.18
N ALA A 50 12.37 7.75 -4.58
CA ALA A 50 13.74 7.41 -4.97
C ALA A 50 13.78 6.24 -5.96
N ASP A 51 12.98 5.19 -5.70
CA ASP A 51 13.02 3.92 -6.41
C ASP A 51 12.03 3.87 -7.59
N GLY A 52 11.10 4.83 -7.65
CA GLY A 52 9.96 4.82 -8.55
C GLY A 52 8.80 4.00 -8.01
N VAL A 53 7.62 4.18 -8.62
CA VAL A 53 6.41 3.44 -8.26
C VAL A 53 6.45 2.06 -8.94
N PRO A 54 6.23 0.96 -8.21
CA PRO A 54 6.21 -0.37 -8.78
C PRO A 54 5.06 -0.53 -9.79
N PRO A 55 5.22 -1.35 -10.85
CA PRO A 55 4.17 -1.57 -11.86
C PRO A 55 2.85 -2.10 -11.31
N ASN A 56 2.89 -2.77 -10.15
CA ASN A 56 1.72 -3.23 -9.41
C ASN A 56 1.84 -2.82 -7.94
N ALA A 57 1.29 -1.65 -7.61
CA ALA A 57 1.33 -1.10 -6.26
C ALA A 57 0.57 -1.97 -5.25
N GLY A 58 -0.62 -2.48 -5.59
CA GLY A 58 -1.43 -3.31 -4.68
C GLY A 58 -0.73 -4.61 -4.29
N ALA A 59 -0.08 -5.29 -5.24
CA ALA A 59 0.72 -6.47 -4.94
C ALA A 59 1.91 -6.12 -4.03
N TRP A 60 2.63 -5.05 -4.34
CA TRP A 60 3.77 -4.60 -3.55
C TRP A 60 3.38 -4.27 -2.09
N LEU A 61 2.25 -3.61 -1.89
CA LEU A 61 1.70 -3.24 -0.58
C LEU A 61 1.25 -4.43 0.29
N THR A 62 1.05 -5.61 -0.30
CA THR A 62 0.65 -6.82 0.45
C THR A 62 1.83 -7.77 0.72
N THR A 63 3.02 -7.44 0.22
CA THR A 63 4.22 -8.28 0.30
C THR A 63 5.43 -7.61 0.94
N THR A 64 5.36 -6.30 1.19
CA THR A 64 6.42 -5.51 1.85
C THR A 64 6.21 -5.53 3.35
#